data_AF-A0A1Q7DU21-F1
#
_entry.id   AF-A0A1Q7DU21-F1
#
_cell.length_a   1.000
_cell.length_b   1.000
_cell.length_c   1.000
_cell.angle_alpha   90.00
_cell.angle_beta   90.00
_cell.angle_gamma   90.00
#
_symmetry.space_group_name_H-M   'P 1'
#
loop_
_entity.id
_entity.type
_entity.pdbx_description
1 polymer ?
#
loop_
_entity_poly.entity_id
_entity_poly.type
_entity_poly.pdbx_seq_one_letter_code
_entity_poly.pdbx_strand_id
1 'polypeptide(L)'
;MKAIEAGNIEGEVLPPGVPGYDDARRVFNGMIDRQPALIVRCANESDVARSLDLARRHSLQVAVRGGGHNVAGNAVCDGGLVIDLSRMRRVELEPMRRRARVQGGATWGDLDTATQAHGLATPGGVVSSTGVAGLTLGGGIGVLRGLYGLTCDNLVGAELVTATGERVSTSADENPDLLWGLRGGGGNFGVVTTFEFALHPLGNVVSGLIDFAHSRDFLKFYDEFAAGAPDELAFDLVVHRSPAGDPVASVFACFCGSEAAAAPVFDRLRSGFAPLRDGLATRSYVESQRMLDTISPWGVRNFWKTNAMGPLTSLAIEAFDEVFMSAKSPASQVQLEHLHGAMHRTPPGANAASFAGAKYNLLVNAKWTDPARDEENI
;
A
#
# COMPACT_ATOMS: atom_id res chain seq x y z
N MET A 1 -0.40 -18.63 32.77
CA MET A 1 0.11 -17.26 32.57
C MET A 1 -0.70 -16.36 33.49
N LYS A 2 -0.08 -15.67 34.48
CA LYS A 2 -0.82 -14.71 35.30
C LYS A 2 -1.43 -13.66 34.36
N ALA A 3 -2.70 -13.31 34.55
CA ALA A 3 -3.36 -12.29 33.74
C ALA A 3 -2.45 -11.05 33.69
N ILE A 4 -2.03 -10.67 32.48
CA ILE A 4 -1.31 -9.43 32.30
C ILE A 4 -2.33 -8.34 32.64
N GLU A 5 -2.20 -7.72 33.82
CA GLU A 5 -3.05 -6.59 34.20
C GLU A 5 -2.71 -5.43 33.26
N ALA A 6 -3.54 -5.26 32.23
CA ALA A 6 -3.35 -4.25 31.20
C ALA A 6 -3.42 -2.81 31.72
N GLY A 7 -3.75 -2.60 33.01
CA GLY A 7 -3.99 -1.28 33.58
C GLY A 7 -5.23 -0.63 32.96
N ASN A 8 -5.34 0.70 33.13
CA ASN A 8 -6.46 1.51 32.68
C ASN A 8 -6.46 1.72 31.15
N ILE A 9 -6.53 0.65 30.35
CA ILE A 9 -6.73 0.72 28.89
C ILE A 9 -8.21 0.99 28.60
N GLU A 10 -8.49 1.99 27.77
CA GLU A 10 -9.86 2.36 27.37
C GLU A 10 -10.38 1.53 26.20
N GLY A 11 -9.47 1.10 25.32
CA GLY A 11 -9.73 0.17 24.22
C GLY A 11 -9.97 -1.27 24.67
N GLU A 12 -9.94 -2.19 23.70
CA GLU A 12 -10.14 -3.61 23.99
C GLU A 12 -8.83 -4.34 24.26
N VAL A 13 -8.84 -5.19 25.28
CA VAL A 13 -7.73 -6.08 25.62
C VAL A 13 -8.17 -7.51 25.34
N LEU A 14 -7.50 -8.16 24.39
CA LEU A 14 -7.86 -9.48 23.88
C LEU A 14 -6.71 -10.47 24.17
N PRO A 15 -6.75 -11.20 25.30
CA PRO A 15 -5.88 -12.35 25.52
C PRO A 15 -6.38 -13.59 24.75
N PRO A 16 -5.54 -14.63 24.57
CA PRO A 16 -5.98 -15.89 23.95
C PRO A 16 -7.23 -16.47 24.63
N GLY A 17 -8.16 -16.96 23.81
CA GLY A 17 -9.38 -17.63 24.28
C GLY A 17 -10.58 -16.72 24.54
N VAL A 18 -10.46 -15.39 24.43
CA VAL A 18 -11.63 -14.50 24.47
C VAL A 18 -12.25 -14.31 23.08
N PRO A 19 -13.56 -14.05 22.98
CA PRO A 19 -14.21 -13.74 21.72
C PRO A 19 -13.52 -12.58 20.98
N GLY A 20 -13.31 -12.75 19.68
CA GLY A 20 -12.67 -11.75 18.82
C GLY A 20 -11.13 -11.81 18.76
N TYR A 21 -10.45 -12.58 19.62
CA TYR A 21 -9.00 -12.76 19.57
C TYR A 21 -8.53 -13.35 18.23
N ASP A 22 -9.17 -14.43 17.76
CA ASP A 22 -8.79 -15.11 16.52
C ASP A 22 -8.99 -14.25 15.28
N ASP A 23 -10.01 -13.40 15.26
CA ASP A 23 -10.20 -12.43 14.17
C ASP A 23 -9.20 -11.27 14.26
N ALA A 24 -8.86 -10.83 15.49
CA ALA A 24 -7.92 -9.74 15.72
C ALA A 24 -6.46 -10.09 15.38
N ARG A 25 -6.07 -11.36 15.43
CA ARG A 25 -4.71 -11.80 15.06
C ARG A 25 -4.52 -12.06 13.56
N ARG A 26 -5.61 -12.25 12.81
CA ARG A 26 -5.55 -12.48 11.34
C ARG A 26 -5.05 -11.23 10.62
N VAL A 27 -4.06 -11.41 9.75
CA VAL A 27 -3.50 -10.38 8.86
C VAL A 27 -3.82 -10.71 7.40
N PHE A 28 -3.49 -9.80 6.48
CA PHE A 28 -3.83 -9.93 5.06
C PHE A 28 -3.34 -11.25 4.44
N ASN A 29 -2.07 -11.61 4.71
CA ASN A 29 -1.45 -12.81 4.18
C ASN A 29 -1.90 -14.05 4.98
N GLY A 30 -2.67 -14.94 4.34
CA GLY A 30 -3.17 -16.17 4.95
C GLY A 30 -2.10 -17.18 5.33
N MET A 31 -0.84 -17.00 4.88
CA MET A 31 0.29 -17.81 5.31
C MET A 31 0.74 -17.51 6.74
N ILE A 32 0.38 -16.35 7.28
CA ILE A 32 0.83 -15.89 8.60
C ILE A 32 -0.22 -16.28 9.65
N ASP A 33 0.11 -17.28 10.48
CA ASP A 33 -0.72 -17.75 11.58
C ASP A 33 0.07 -17.69 12.90
N ARG A 34 0.06 -16.50 13.53
CA ARG A 34 0.79 -16.23 14.79
C ARG A 34 -0.17 -16.05 15.96
N GLN A 35 0.30 -16.32 17.18
CA GLN A 35 -0.47 -16.27 18.42
C GLN A 35 0.13 -15.27 19.42
N PRO A 36 -0.29 -13.99 19.39
CA PRO A 36 0.13 -12.99 20.37
C PRO A 36 -0.28 -13.39 21.79
N ALA A 37 0.55 -13.07 22.79
CA ALA A 37 0.16 -13.22 24.19
C ALA A 37 -0.95 -12.22 24.58
N LEU A 38 -0.99 -11.07 23.91
CA LEU A 38 -2.00 -10.04 24.12
C LEU A 38 -2.19 -9.21 22.85
N ILE A 39 -3.42 -8.83 22.55
CA ILE A 39 -3.74 -7.82 21.55
C ILE A 39 -4.45 -6.69 22.26
N VAL A 40 -3.99 -5.46 22.05
CA VAL A 40 -4.64 -4.25 22.56
C VAL A 40 -5.13 -3.43 21.37
N ARG A 41 -6.45 -3.35 21.21
CA ARG A 41 -7.10 -2.48 20.22
C ARG A 41 -7.29 -1.10 20.83
N CYS A 42 -6.32 -0.23 20.59
CA CYS A 42 -6.26 1.09 21.19
C CYS A 42 -7.46 1.96 20.78
N ALA A 43 -8.04 2.68 21.73
CA ALA A 43 -9.06 3.70 21.45
C ALA A 43 -8.42 5.06 21.17
N ASN A 44 -7.24 5.33 21.74
CA ASN A 44 -6.52 6.59 21.63
C ASN A 44 -5.01 6.40 21.89
N GLU A 45 -4.25 7.49 21.79
CA GLU A 45 -2.81 7.52 21.97
C GLU A 45 -2.36 7.23 23.43
N SER A 46 -3.24 7.40 24.43
CA SER A 46 -2.94 6.98 25.81
C SER A 46 -2.86 5.46 25.93
N ASP A 47 -3.75 4.73 25.24
CA ASP A 47 -3.71 3.27 25.21
C ASP A 47 -2.43 2.76 24.53
N VAL A 48 -1.97 3.46 23.48
CA VAL A 48 -0.69 3.15 22.83
C VAL A 48 0.47 3.29 23.81
N ALA A 49 0.55 4.40 24.54
CA ALA A 49 1.60 4.63 25.55
C ALA A 49 1.56 3.59 26.67
N ARG A 50 0.37 3.27 27.19
CA ARG A 50 0.17 2.23 28.22
C ARG A 50 0.57 0.85 27.69
N SER A 51 0.29 0.55 26.42
CA SER A 51 0.67 -0.70 25.77
C SER A 51 2.19 -0.83 25.61
N LEU A 52 2.88 0.25 25.24
CA LEU A 52 4.34 0.26 25.15
C LEU A 52 5.00 0.11 26.53
N ASP A 53 4.46 0.76 27.57
CA ASP A 53 4.92 0.54 28.94
C ASP A 53 4.72 -0.92 29.38
N LEU A 54 3.57 -1.49 29.08
CA LEU A 54 3.28 -2.89 29.36
C LEU A 54 4.28 -3.83 28.67
N ALA A 55 4.53 -3.62 27.38
CA ALA A 55 5.51 -4.40 26.63
C ALA A 55 6.91 -4.31 27.27
N ARG A 56 7.33 -3.10 27.69
CA ARG A 56 8.62 -2.91 28.36
C ARG A 56 8.70 -3.61 29.71
N ARG A 57 7.69 -3.43 30.58
CA ARG A 57 7.64 -4.06 31.92
C ARG A 57 7.66 -5.59 31.87
N HIS A 58 7.10 -6.17 30.80
CA HIS A 58 7.01 -7.61 30.62
C HIS A 58 7.97 -8.16 29.55
N SER A 59 8.85 -7.31 29.00
CA SER A 59 9.81 -7.65 27.94
C SER A 59 9.16 -8.38 26.74
N LEU A 60 7.99 -7.91 26.32
CA LEU A 60 7.25 -8.48 25.19
C LEU A 60 7.74 -7.90 23.86
N GLN A 61 7.90 -8.76 22.85
CA GLN A 61 8.03 -8.30 21.47
C GLN A 61 6.78 -7.53 21.06
N VAL A 62 6.96 -6.37 20.43
CA VAL A 62 5.85 -5.53 19.94
C VAL A 62 5.65 -5.74 18.45
N ALA A 63 4.40 -5.95 18.05
CA ALA A 63 3.94 -5.77 16.67
C ALA A 63 2.92 -4.62 16.64
N VAL A 64 3.02 -3.76 15.63
CA VAL A 64 2.10 -2.62 15.46
C VAL A 64 1.24 -2.87 14.23
N ARG A 65 -0.08 -2.77 14.39
CA ARG A 65 -1.06 -3.02 13.33
C ARG A 65 -1.83 -1.75 13.01
N GLY A 66 -1.63 -1.25 11.78
CA GLY A 66 -2.58 -0.37 11.10
C GLY A 66 -3.61 -1.21 10.34
N GLY A 67 -3.53 -1.22 9.01
CA GLY A 67 -4.42 -2.03 8.16
C GLY A 67 -4.06 -3.52 8.04
N GLY A 68 -2.91 -3.98 8.55
CA GLY A 68 -2.54 -5.41 8.54
C GLY A 68 -2.12 -6.00 7.17
N HIS A 69 -1.77 -5.14 6.21
CA HIS A 69 -1.48 -5.52 4.81
C HIS A 69 -0.04 -5.97 4.51
N ASN A 70 0.90 -5.85 5.46
CA ASN A 70 2.28 -6.24 5.21
C ASN A 70 2.39 -7.76 4.97
N VAL A 71 2.86 -8.14 3.78
CA VAL A 71 2.92 -9.55 3.35
C VAL A 71 3.89 -10.40 4.17
N ALA A 72 4.96 -9.80 4.71
CA ALA A 72 5.87 -10.48 5.63
C ALA A 72 5.25 -10.73 7.04
N GLY A 73 4.03 -10.23 7.29
CA GLY A 73 3.29 -10.50 8.51
C GLY A 73 3.74 -9.67 9.71
N ASN A 74 4.37 -8.51 9.51
CA ASN A 74 4.92 -7.70 10.62
C ASN A 74 3.86 -7.08 11.55
N ALA A 75 2.58 -7.15 11.19
CA ALA A 75 1.46 -6.65 11.99
C ALA A 75 0.97 -7.64 13.06
N VAL A 76 1.63 -8.79 13.23
CA VAL A 76 1.32 -9.80 14.25
C VAL A 76 2.60 -10.52 14.71
N CYS A 77 2.68 -10.97 15.95
CA CYS A 77 3.83 -11.68 16.52
C CYS A 77 3.39 -12.87 17.38
N ASP A 78 4.31 -13.81 17.64
CA ASP A 78 4.08 -14.94 18.56
C ASP A 78 4.50 -14.55 19.98
N GLY A 79 3.64 -14.84 20.96
CA GLY A 79 3.93 -14.64 22.39
C GLY A 79 4.15 -13.18 22.81
N GLY A 80 4.04 -12.22 21.89
CA GLY A 80 4.24 -10.79 22.13
C GLY A 80 2.96 -9.99 22.33
N LEU A 81 3.09 -8.67 22.23
CA LEU A 81 2.00 -7.70 22.28
C LEU A 81 1.73 -7.14 20.89
N VAL A 82 0.47 -7.23 20.43
CA VAL A 82 0.01 -6.47 19.27
C VAL A 82 -0.65 -5.18 19.73
N ILE A 83 -0.11 -4.04 19.28
CA ILE A 83 -0.74 -2.73 19.39
C ILE A 83 -1.55 -2.52 18.12
N ASP A 84 -2.86 -2.71 18.22
CA ASP A 84 -3.81 -2.66 17.11
C ASP A 84 -4.50 -1.29 17.07
N LEU A 85 -4.17 -0.50 16.05
CA LEU A 85 -4.72 0.83 15.83
C LEU A 85 -6.03 0.81 15.07
N SER A 86 -6.55 -0.34 14.61
CA SER A 86 -7.67 -0.44 13.67
C SER A 86 -8.99 0.23 14.11
N ARG A 87 -9.09 0.71 15.35
CA ARG A 87 -10.21 1.53 15.85
C ARG A 87 -9.96 3.04 15.80
N MET A 88 -8.71 3.46 15.68
CA MET A 88 -8.30 4.85 15.50
C MET A 88 -8.37 5.19 14.00
N ARG A 89 -9.59 5.41 13.48
CA ARG A 89 -9.88 5.60 12.05
C ARG A 89 -10.40 6.99 11.67
N ARG A 90 -10.34 7.95 12.59
CA ARG A 90 -10.86 9.30 12.33
C ARG A 90 -10.04 9.99 11.23
N VAL A 91 -10.76 10.65 10.32
CA VAL A 91 -10.21 11.56 9.30
C VAL A 91 -10.83 12.94 9.52
N GLU A 92 -9.99 13.94 9.74
CA GLU A 92 -10.38 15.34 9.88
C GLU A 92 -9.79 16.12 8.71
N LEU A 93 -10.60 16.97 8.08
CA LEU A 93 -10.19 17.74 6.91
C LEU A 93 -10.18 19.23 7.20
N GLU A 94 -9.20 19.91 6.63
CA GLU A 94 -9.16 21.37 6.53
C GLU A 94 -9.13 21.76 5.04
N PRO A 95 -10.26 21.75 4.32
CA PRO A 95 -10.28 21.88 2.86
C PRO A 95 -9.66 23.18 2.36
N MET A 96 -9.84 24.28 3.09
CA MET A 96 -9.25 25.59 2.75
C MET A 96 -7.72 25.59 2.81
N ARG A 97 -7.14 24.83 3.75
CA ARG A 97 -5.69 24.65 3.88
C ARG A 97 -5.17 23.45 3.07
N ARG A 98 -6.07 22.67 2.48
CA ARG A 98 -5.80 21.40 1.79
C ARG A 98 -4.95 20.47 2.66
N ARG A 99 -5.42 20.26 3.89
CA ARG A 99 -4.82 19.33 4.86
C ARG A 99 -5.81 18.26 5.28
N ALA A 100 -5.30 17.09 5.58
CA ALA A 100 -6.03 16.03 6.27
C ALA A 100 -5.23 15.55 7.48
N ARG A 101 -5.86 15.50 8.66
CA ARG A 101 -5.36 14.77 9.82
C ARG A 101 -6.03 13.40 9.88
N VAL A 102 -5.22 12.35 9.92
CA VAL A 102 -5.67 10.97 9.72
C VAL A 102 -5.10 10.09 10.81
N GLN A 103 -5.95 9.40 11.57
CA GLN A 103 -5.47 8.49 12.60
C GLN A 103 -4.78 7.25 12.00
N GLY A 104 -3.80 6.70 12.71
CA GLY A 104 -2.92 5.63 12.20
C GLY A 104 -3.60 4.29 11.92
N GLY A 105 -4.83 4.08 12.39
CA GLY A 105 -5.66 2.93 12.07
C GLY A 105 -6.50 3.06 10.81
N ALA A 106 -6.60 4.26 10.23
CA ALA A 106 -7.38 4.50 9.03
C ALA A 106 -6.88 3.68 7.85
N THR A 107 -7.80 3.40 6.93
CA THR A 107 -7.54 2.77 5.63
C THR A 107 -7.56 3.82 4.52
N TRP A 108 -7.03 3.52 3.34
CA TRP A 108 -7.14 4.45 2.22
C TRP A 108 -8.58 4.68 1.78
N GLY A 109 -9.45 3.68 1.89
CA GLY A 109 -10.88 3.86 1.64
C GLY A 109 -11.51 4.93 2.55
N ASP A 110 -11.06 5.06 3.80
CA ASP A 110 -11.52 6.11 4.72
C ASP A 110 -11.08 7.49 4.24
N LEU A 111 -9.80 7.64 3.89
CA LEU A 111 -9.25 8.92 3.46
C LEU A 111 -9.78 9.36 2.10
N ASP A 112 -9.84 8.45 1.13
CA ASP A 112 -10.33 8.73 -0.23
C ASP A 112 -11.80 9.17 -0.16
N THR A 113 -12.64 8.46 0.61
CA THR A 113 -14.05 8.82 0.79
C THR A 113 -14.20 10.21 1.41
N ALA A 114 -13.42 10.52 2.45
CA ALA A 114 -13.49 11.81 3.13
C ALA A 114 -13.02 12.96 2.21
N THR A 115 -11.85 12.81 1.58
CA THR A 115 -11.23 13.87 0.78
C THR A 115 -11.98 14.15 -0.50
N GLN A 116 -12.55 13.12 -1.14
CA GLN A 116 -13.32 13.28 -2.37
C GLN A 116 -14.66 13.99 -2.18
N ALA A 117 -15.22 14.02 -0.97
CA ALA A 117 -16.36 14.88 -0.65
C ALA A 117 -16.05 16.38 -0.85
N HIS A 118 -14.77 16.76 -0.91
CA HIS A 118 -14.29 18.12 -1.15
C HIS A 118 -13.53 18.27 -2.48
N GLY A 119 -13.56 17.27 -3.36
CA GLY A 119 -12.80 17.28 -4.62
C GLY A 119 -11.28 17.31 -4.40
N LEU A 120 -10.82 16.69 -3.31
CA LEU A 120 -9.42 16.60 -2.92
C LEU A 120 -8.95 15.14 -2.87
N ALA A 121 -7.65 14.92 -3.00
CA ALA A 121 -7.01 13.62 -2.81
C ALA A 121 -5.54 13.80 -2.41
N THR A 122 -4.87 12.73 -1.99
CA THR A 122 -3.40 12.68 -1.84
C THR A 122 -2.90 11.33 -2.36
N PRO A 123 -1.63 11.18 -2.80
CA PRO A 123 -1.13 9.89 -3.24
C PRO A 123 -1.30 8.81 -2.18
N GLY A 124 -1.93 7.70 -2.55
CA GLY A 124 -2.22 6.57 -1.68
C GLY A 124 -2.25 5.26 -2.46
N GLY A 125 -2.32 4.14 -1.74
CA GLY A 125 -2.36 2.80 -2.34
C GLY A 125 -3.67 2.52 -3.07
N VAL A 126 -3.63 1.60 -4.02
CA VAL A 126 -4.72 1.31 -4.98
C VAL A 126 -5.73 0.24 -4.52
N VAL A 127 -5.65 -0.18 -3.25
CA VAL A 127 -6.58 -1.12 -2.61
C VAL A 127 -7.10 -0.48 -1.33
N SER A 128 -8.42 -0.32 -1.23
CA SER A 128 -9.10 0.49 -0.22
C SER A 128 -8.81 0.06 1.21
N SER A 129 -8.65 -1.24 1.47
CA SER A 129 -8.40 -1.77 2.82
C SER A 129 -6.97 -1.54 3.32
N THR A 130 -6.07 -1.07 2.45
CA THR A 130 -4.68 -0.81 2.83
C THR A 130 -4.62 0.26 3.91
N GLY A 131 -3.87 -0.01 4.99
CA GLY A 131 -3.73 0.94 6.09
C GLY A 131 -2.86 2.13 5.74
N VAL A 132 -3.30 3.33 6.12
CA VAL A 132 -2.59 4.60 5.93
C VAL A 132 -1.19 4.54 6.51
N ALA A 133 -1.05 4.08 7.75
CA ALA A 133 0.22 4.11 8.47
C ALA A 133 1.32 3.30 7.78
N GLY A 134 1.07 2.02 7.53
CA GLY A 134 2.08 1.14 6.94
C GLY A 134 2.50 1.58 5.54
N LEU A 135 1.55 2.02 4.71
CA LEU A 135 1.86 2.46 3.35
C LEU A 135 2.66 3.76 3.34
N THR A 136 2.25 4.74 4.14
CA THR A 136 2.93 6.04 4.24
C THR A 136 4.36 5.87 4.76
N LEU A 137 4.52 5.12 5.86
CA LEU A 137 5.82 4.95 6.52
C LEU A 137 6.81 4.15 5.67
N GLY A 138 6.34 3.34 4.72
CA GLY A 138 7.17 2.62 3.75
C GLY A 138 7.45 3.40 2.46
N GLY A 139 6.90 4.60 2.29
CA GLY A 139 7.01 5.40 1.06
C GLY A 139 5.65 5.60 0.39
N GLY A 140 5.12 4.52 -0.18
CA GLY A 140 3.77 4.50 -0.75
C GLY A 140 3.68 4.89 -2.22
N ILE A 141 3.36 3.91 -3.06
CA ILE A 141 3.17 4.06 -4.51
C ILE A 141 1.66 4.03 -4.79
N GLY A 142 1.21 4.96 -5.63
CA GLY A 142 -0.20 5.14 -5.98
C GLY A 142 -0.39 5.70 -7.38
N VAL A 143 -1.65 5.89 -7.81
CA VAL A 143 -1.94 6.41 -9.16
C VAL A 143 -1.61 7.89 -9.33
N LEU A 144 -1.42 8.63 -8.23
CA LEU A 144 -1.05 10.04 -8.25
C LEU A 144 0.47 10.29 -8.20
N ARG A 145 1.28 9.24 -8.25
CA ARG A 145 2.75 9.31 -8.10
C ARG A 145 3.45 10.19 -9.13
N GLY A 146 2.96 10.18 -10.37
CA GLY A 146 3.52 10.99 -11.45
C GLY A 146 3.27 12.49 -11.25
N LEU A 147 2.14 12.85 -10.64
CA LEU A 147 1.78 14.25 -10.37
C LEU A 147 2.38 14.77 -9.06
N TYR A 148 2.31 13.98 -7.98
CA TYR A 148 2.52 14.47 -6.61
C TYR A 148 3.52 13.64 -5.79
N GLY A 149 4.23 12.69 -6.40
CA GLY A 149 5.24 11.89 -5.73
C GLY A 149 4.65 10.75 -4.89
N LEU A 150 5.48 10.18 -4.02
CA LEU A 150 5.06 9.12 -3.11
C LEU A 150 4.06 9.63 -2.07
N THR A 151 3.34 8.73 -1.41
CA THR A 151 2.51 9.08 -0.25
C THR A 151 3.32 9.83 0.81
N CYS A 152 4.53 9.36 1.11
CA CYS A 152 5.41 9.98 2.09
C CYS A 152 5.87 11.40 1.70
N ASP A 153 5.93 11.72 0.40
CA ASP A 153 6.28 13.07 -0.05
C ASP A 153 5.21 14.10 0.37
N ASN A 154 4.00 13.61 0.63
CA ASN A 154 2.84 14.40 1.02
C ASN A 154 2.57 14.37 2.53
N LEU A 155 3.35 13.62 3.31
CA LEU A 155 3.28 13.62 4.77
C LEU A 155 3.95 14.89 5.29
N VAL A 156 3.19 15.86 5.79
CA VAL A 156 3.73 17.16 6.23
C VAL A 156 3.92 17.27 7.74
N GLY A 157 3.35 16.33 8.50
CA GLY A 157 3.55 16.22 9.93
C GLY A 157 2.93 14.94 10.49
N ALA A 158 3.26 14.63 11.74
CA ALA A 158 2.71 13.48 12.44
C ALA A 158 2.76 13.65 13.96
N GLU A 159 1.91 12.89 14.66
CA GLU A 159 1.96 12.69 16.11
C GLU A 159 2.21 11.20 16.35
N LEU A 160 3.15 10.89 17.24
CA LEU A 160 3.53 9.52 17.55
C LEU A 160 3.82 9.32 19.03
N VAL A 161 3.72 8.08 19.46
CA VAL A 161 4.20 7.64 20.77
C VAL A 161 5.50 6.88 20.59
N THR A 162 6.57 7.37 21.23
CA THR A 162 7.90 6.74 21.16
C THR A 162 7.97 5.50 22.05
N ALA A 163 9.06 4.73 21.93
CA ALA A 163 9.25 3.52 22.73
C ALA A 163 9.26 3.75 24.26
N THR A 164 9.51 4.98 24.73
CA THR A 164 9.46 5.35 26.16
C THR A 164 8.05 5.74 26.62
N GLY A 165 7.08 5.81 25.71
CA GLY A 165 5.71 6.26 25.98
C GLY A 165 5.50 7.77 25.85
N GLU A 166 6.53 8.52 25.44
CA GLU A 166 6.43 9.96 25.20
C GLU A 166 5.65 10.26 23.92
N ARG A 167 4.81 11.30 23.95
CA ARG A 167 4.11 11.82 22.78
C ARG A 167 4.97 12.87 22.11
N VAL A 168 5.27 12.67 20.83
CA VAL A 168 6.10 13.57 20.04
C VAL A 168 5.33 14.01 18.80
N SER A 169 5.48 15.27 18.45
CA SER A 169 4.99 15.85 17.19
C SER A 169 6.16 16.09 16.25
N THR A 170 5.90 16.01 14.95
CA THR A 170 6.90 16.32 13.93
C THR A 170 6.28 17.07 12.75
N SER A 171 7.03 18.00 12.20
CA SER A 171 6.71 18.82 11.04
C SER A 171 8.01 19.34 10.39
N ALA A 172 7.92 20.23 9.40
CA ALA A 172 9.11 20.90 8.86
C ALA A 172 9.81 21.81 9.90
N ASP A 173 9.06 22.33 10.88
CA ASP A 173 9.55 23.30 11.87
C ASP A 173 9.76 22.68 13.26
N GLU A 174 9.40 21.40 13.45
CA GLU A 174 9.47 20.68 14.72
C GLU A 174 9.93 19.24 14.48
N ASN A 175 11.03 18.81 15.11
CA ASN A 175 11.63 17.48 14.91
C ASN A 175 11.73 17.05 13.41
N PRO A 176 12.32 17.87 12.52
CA PRO A 176 12.29 17.63 11.07
C PRO A 176 13.08 16.39 10.63
N ASP A 177 14.06 15.96 11.43
CA ASP A 177 14.78 14.70 11.27
C ASP A 177 13.87 13.48 11.49
N LEU A 178 12.94 13.57 12.45
CA LEU A 178 11.91 12.56 12.65
C LEU A 178 10.92 12.54 11.47
N LEU A 179 10.48 13.70 10.96
CA LEU A 179 9.62 13.76 9.77
C LEU A 179 10.30 13.06 8.59
N TRP A 180 11.59 13.35 8.37
CA TRP A 180 12.39 12.67 7.36
C TRP A 180 12.41 11.15 7.56
N GLY A 181 12.63 10.68 8.80
CA GLY A 181 12.65 9.26 9.13
C GLY A 181 11.32 8.56 8.89
N LEU A 182 10.20 9.21 9.23
CA LEU A 182 8.86 8.67 8.97
C LEU A 182 8.53 8.59 7.47
N ARG A 183 9.22 9.34 6.61
CA ARG A 183 9.04 9.29 5.16
C ARG A 183 9.86 8.16 4.52
N GLY A 184 9.58 6.92 4.89
CA GLY A 184 10.18 5.72 4.28
C GLY A 184 10.92 4.80 5.24
N GLY A 185 11.22 5.24 6.47
CA GLY A 185 11.92 4.45 7.48
C GLY A 185 11.03 3.46 8.24
N GLY A 186 9.78 3.25 7.83
CA GLY A 186 8.85 2.31 8.46
C GLY A 186 8.45 2.69 9.88
N GLY A 187 7.96 1.71 10.64
CA GLY A 187 7.52 1.89 12.03
C GLY A 187 8.64 1.93 13.08
N ASN A 188 9.88 2.25 12.70
CA ASN A 188 11.05 2.13 13.57
C ASN A 188 11.13 3.18 14.69
N PHE A 189 10.46 4.32 14.52
CA PHE A 189 10.62 5.49 15.40
C PHE A 189 9.55 5.58 16.50
N GLY A 190 8.52 4.74 16.42
CA GLY A 190 7.39 4.74 17.36
C GLY A 190 6.08 4.39 16.67
N VAL A 191 5.00 4.50 17.44
CA VAL A 191 3.63 4.24 16.96
C VAL A 191 3.01 5.57 16.55
N VAL A 192 2.92 5.82 15.24
CA VAL A 192 2.28 7.03 14.72
C VAL A 192 0.77 6.93 14.91
N THR A 193 0.21 7.84 15.72
CA THR A 193 -1.21 7.87 16.06
C THR A 193 -2.00 8.81 15.15
N THR A 194 -1.36 9.86 14.63
CA THR A 194 -1.95 10.81 13.68
C THR A 194 -0.94 11.18 12.58
N PHE A 195 -1.41 11.20 11.34
CA PHE A 195 -0.67 11.67 10.16
C PHE A 195 -1.31 12.95 9.64
N GLU A 196 -0.52 13.92 9.20
CA GLU A 196 -1.01 15.11 8.48
C GLU A 196 -0.54 15.09 7.02
N PHE A 197 -1.48 15.14 6.08
CA PHE A 197 -1.19 15.09 4.65
C PHE A 197 -1.49 16.42 3.95
N ALA A 198 -0.66 16.74 2.96
CA ALA A 198 -1.02 17.66 1.89
C ALA A 198 -2.06 17.04 0.95
N LEU A 199 -3.07 17.82 0.57
CA LEU A 199 -4.12 17.42 -0.36
C LEU A 199 -4.05 18.23 -1.67
N HIS A 200 -4.50 17.60 -2.74
CA HIS A 200 -4.47 18.12 -4.11
C HIS A 200 -5.86 18.07 -4.73
N PRO A 201 -6.26 19.06 -5.54
CA PRO A 201 -7.50 19.00 -6.29
C PRO A 201 -7.55 17.78 -7.21
N LEU A 202 -8.60 16.97 -7.09
CA LEU A 202 -8.83 15.83 -7.95
C LEU A 202 -10.32 15.53 -8.01
N GLY A 203 -10.86 15.50 -9.24
CA GLY A 203 -12.24 15.11 -9.50
C GLY A 203 -12.32 13.74 -10.14
N ASN A 204 -13.12 13.63 -11.19
CA ASN A 204 -13.19 12.41 -11.99
C ASN A 204 -11.88 12.13 -12.72
N VAL A 205 -11.63 10.85 -12.96
CA VAL A 205 -10.47 10.31 -13.67
C VAL A 205 -10.95 9.40 -14.79
N VAL A 206 -10.11 9.18 -15.81
CA VAL A 206 -10.33 8.11 -16.79
C VAL A 206 -9.48 6.93 -16.36
N SER A 207 -10.10 5.87 -15.87
CA SER A 207 -9.36 4.69 -15.40
C SER A 207 -9.97 3.39 -15.91
N GLY A 208 -9.30 2.26 -15.70
CA GLY A 208 -9.77 0.96 -16.17
C GLY A 208 -8.70 -0.11 -16.18
N LEU A 209 -9.15 -1.34 -16.43
CA LEU A 209 -8.29 -2.44 -16.83
C LEU A 209 -8.40 -2.60 -18.34
N ILE A 210 -7.26 -2.69 -19.01
CA ILE A 210 -7.18 -3.05 -20.42
C ILE A 210 -6.38 -4.36 -20.50
N ASP A 211 -6.99 -5.37 -21.11
CA ASP A 211 -6.39 -6.69 -21.20
C ASP A 211 -5.82 -6.89 -22.61
N PHE A 212 -4.62 -7.45 -22.68
CA PHE A 212 -3.92 -7.80 -23.90
C PHE A 212 -3.49 -9.26 -23.83
N ALA A 213 -3.27 -9.87 -25.00
CA ALA A 213 -2.60 -11.16 -25.06
C ALA A 213 -1.17 -11.00 -24.53
N HIS A 214 -0.77 -11.82 -23.57
CA HIS A 214 0.61 -11.81 -23.08
C HIS A 214 1.56 -12.31 -24.17
N SER A 215 2.60 -11.54 -24.45
CA SER A 215 3.71 -11.93 -25.31
C SER A 215 4.96 -11.11 -24.99
N ARG A 216 6.13 -11.59 -25.40
CA ARG A 216 7.39 -10.82 -25.29
C ARG A 216 7.34 -9.51 -26.09
N ASP A 217 6.65 -9.52 -27.23
CA ASP A 217 6.42 -8.32 -28.03
C ASP A 217 5.55 -7.30 -27.29
N PHE A 218 4.53 -7.77 -26.55
CA PHE A 218 3.74 -6.90 -25.70
C PHE A 218 4.58 -6.28 -24.57
N LEU A 219 5.44 -7.06 -23.90
CA LEU A 219 6.33 -6.54 -22.86
C LEU A 219 7.28 -5.47 -23.40
N LYS A 220 7.83 -5.68 -24.60
CA LYS A 220 8.65 -4.68 -25.30
C LYS A 220 7.85 -3.42 -25.61
N PHE A 221 6.66 -3.58 -26.18
CA PHE A 221 5.76 -2.46 -26.48
C PHE A 221 5.38 -1.67 -25.22
N TYR A 222 5.10 -2.37 -24.11
CA TYR A 222 4.80 -1.74 -22.82
C TYR A 222 5.97 -0.85 -22.35
N ASP A 223 7.21 -1.32 -22.47
CA ASP A 223 8.40 -0.54 -22.10
C ASP A 223 8.62 0.70 -22.97
N GLU A 224 8.35 0.57 -24.28
CA GLU A 224 8.42 1.67 -25.25
C GLU A 224 7.33 2.71 -24.99
N PHE A 225 6.09 2.26 -24.75
CA PHE A 225 4.97 3.14 -24.37
C PHE A 225 5.27 3.91 -23.09
N ALA A 226 5.88 3.23 -22.11
CA ALA A 226 6.20 3.79 -20.81
C ALA A 226 7.14 5.01 -20.88
N ALA A 227 8.09 5.00 -21.81
CA ALA A 227 9.07 6.07 -21.99
C ALA A 227 8.43 7.43 -22.36
N GLY A 228 7.22 7.42 -22.94
CA GLY A 228 6.48 8.62 -23.32
C GLY A 228 5.19 8.82 -22.53
N ALA A 229 5.07 8.25 -21.33
CA ALA A 229 3.90 8.41 -20.49
C ALA A 229 3.90 9.79 -19.79
N PRO A 230 2.78 10.53 -19.82
CA PRO A 230 2.67 11.81 -19.11
C PRO A 230 2.52 11.58 -17.59
N ASP A 231 2.80 12.63 -16.80
CA ASP A 231 2.75 12.57 -15.34
C ASP A 231 1.35 12.26 -14.79
N GLU A 232 0.30 12.64 -15.54
CA GLU A 232 -1.11 12.36 -15.22
C GLU A 232 -1.47 10.87 -15.32
N LEU A 233 -0.71 10.07 -16.09
CA LEU A 233 -1.01 8.65 -16.30
C LEU A 233 -0.24 7.78 -15.32
N ALA A 234 -0.95 7.11 -14.42
CA ALA A 234 -0.45 5.86 -13.83
C ALA A 234 -0.92 4.68 -14.69
N PHE A 235 -0.03 3.73 -14.92
CA PHE A 235 -0.30 2.54 -15.72
C PHE A 235 0.60 1.41 -15.22
N ASP A 236 -0.02 0.43 -14.58
CA ASP A 236 0.67 -0.69 -13.93
C ASP A 236 0.31 -2.00 -14.64
N LEU A 237 1.32 -2.78 -15.01
CA LEU A 237 1.15 -4.05 -15.71
C LEU A 237 1.07 -5.19 -14.72
N VAL A 238 0.08 -6.07 -14.88
CA VAL A 238 -0.02 -7.36 -14.21
C VAL A 238 -0.16 -8.46 -15.26
N VAL A 239 0.83 -9.34 -15.33
CA VAL A 239 0.73 -10.57 -16.11
C VAL A 239 0.23 -11.69 -15.20
N HIS A 240 -0.90 -12.27 -15.56
CA HIS A 240 -1.65 -13.25 -14.78
C HIS A 240 -2.32 -14.27 -15.72
N ARG A 241 -3.01 -15.28 -15.16
CA ARG A 241 -3.79 -16.24 -15.94
C ARG A 241 -5.27 -15.91 -15.88
N SER A 242 -5.95 -15.99 -17.02
CA SER A 242 -7.41 -15.91 -17.11
C SER A 242 -8.07 -17.11 -16.38
N PRO A 243 -9.39 -17.09 -16.13
CA PRO A 243 -10.10 -18.27 -15.62
C PRO A 243 -9.97 -19.52 -16.51
N ALA A 244 -9.71 -19.34 -17.82
CA ALA A 244 -9.44 -20.45 -18.75
C ALA A 244 -7.98 -20.95 -18.69
N GLY A 245 -7.09 -20.24 -17.97
CA GLY A 245 -5.67 -20.58 -17.81
C GLY A 245 -4.73 -19.84 -18.77
N ASP A 246 -5.26 -19.08 -19.72
CA ASP A 246 -4.49 -18.35 -20.73
C ASP A 246 -3.71 -17.19 -20.09
N PRO A 247 -2.44 -16.98 -20.47
CA PRO A 247 -1.67 -15.79 -20.13
C PRO A 247 -2.31 -14.49 -20.62
N VAL A 248 -2.54 -13.55 -19.70
CA VAL A 248 -3.11 -12.23 -19.98
C VAL A 248 -2.21 -11.15 -19.37
N ALA A 249 -1.94 -10.12 -20.16
CA ALA A 249 -1.30 -8.90 -19.71
C ALA A 249 -2.37 -7.83 -19.45
N SER A 250 -2.67 -7.54 -18.19
CA SER A 250 -3.62 -6.50 -17.80
C SER A 250 -2.90 -5.23 -17.41
N VAL A 251 -3.27 -4.12 -18.02
CA VAL A 251 -2.81 -2.79 -17.63
C VAL A 251 -3.91 -2.12 -16.81
N PHE A 252 -3.65 -1.89 -15.53
CA PHE A 252 -4.46 -0.97 -14.73
C PHE A 252 -4.00 0.45 -15.01
N ALA A 253 -4.82 1.21 -15.71
CA ALA A 253 -4.53 2.59 -16.07
C ALA A 253 -5.44 3.55 -15.32
N CYS A 254 -4.90 4.69 -14.91
CA CYS A 254 -5.62 5.80 -14.32
C CYS A 254 -5.00 7.12 -14.79
N PHE A 255 -5.74 7.86 -15.61
CA PHE A 255 -5.37 9.18 -16.08
C PHE A 255 -6.04 10.25 -15.19
N CYS A 256 -5.22 10.94 -14.41
CA CYS A 256 -5.63 11.93 -13.42
C CYS A 256 -5.69 13.34 -14.06
N GLY A 257 -6.56 13.48 -15.05
CA GLY A 257 -6.74 14.72 -15.81
C GLY A 257 -8.05 14.69 -16.61
N SER A 258 -8.18 15.59 -17.59
CA SER A 258 -9.39 15.65 -18.42
C SER A 258 -9.48 14.48 -19.40
N GLU A 259 -10.70 14.07 -19.73
CA GLU A 259 -10.96 13.02 -20.72
C GLU A 259 -10.38 13.36 -22.10
N ALA A 260 -10.43 14.64 -22.49
CA ALA A 260 -9.84 15.13 -23.75
C ALA A 260 -8.30 14.97 -23.78
N ALA A 261 -7.62 15.12 -22.63
CA ALA A 261 -6.18 14.90 -22.53
C ALA A 261 -5.83 13.40 -22.45
N ALA A 262 -6.72 12.58 -21.88
CA ALA A 262 -6.55 11.14 -21.79
C ALA A 262 -6.68 10.44 -23.15
N ALA A 263 -7.59 10.90 -24.01
CA ALA A 263 -7.91 10.28 -25.30
C ALA A 263 -6.66 9.96 -26.17
N PRO A 264 -5.78 10.92 -26.52
CA PRO A 264 -4.62 10.63 -27.37
C PRO A 264 -3.63 9.64 -26.73
N VAL A 265 -3.55 9.59 -25.40
CA VAL A 265 -2.66 8.68 -24.67
C VAL A 265 -3.17 7.24 -24.77
N PHE A 266 -4.47 7.03 -24.57
CA PHE A 266 -5.08 5.72 -24.68
C PHE A 266 -5.24 5.26 -26.14
N ASP A 267 -5.43 6.17 -27.09
CA ASP A 267 -5.42 5.83 -28.51
C ASP A 267 -4.04 5.33 -28.96
N ARG A 268 -2.94 5.94 -28.47
CA ARG A 268 -1.59 5.43 -28.68
C ARG A 268 -1.45 3.99 -28.15
N LEU A 269 -1.94 3.73 -26.94
CA LEU A 269 -1.88 2.40 -26.33
C LEU A 269 -2.63 1.36 -27.17
N ARG A 270 -3.87 1.66 -27.56
CA ARG A 270 -4.74 0.78 -28.37
C ARG A 270 -4.20 0.55 -29.78
N SER A 271 -3.58 1.56 -30.38
CA SER A 271 -3.03 1.46 -31.73
C SER A 271 -1.74 0.65 -31.80
N GLY A 272 -0.95 0.62 -30.72
CA GLY A 272 0.31 -0.10 -30.68
C GLY A 272 0.16 -1.60 -30.37
N PHE A 273 -0.89 -2.00 -29.67
CA PHE A 273 -1.22 -3.40 -29.45
C PHE A 273 -2.74 -3.58 -29.32
N ALA A 274 -3.31 -4.57 -30.00
CA ALA A 274 -4.76 -4.77 -30.01
C ALA A 274 -5.26 -5.29 -28.64
N PRO A 275 -6.20 -4.60 -27.97
CA PRO A 275 -6.75 -5.07 -26.70
C PRO A 275 -7.71 -6.25 -26.90
N LEU A 276 -7.67 -7.21 -25.98
CA LEU A 276 -8.68 -8.26 -25.81
C LEU A 276 -9.95 -7.69 -25.17
N ARG A 277 -9.76 -6.77 -24.21
CA ARG A 277 -10.83 -6.07 -23.50
C ARG A 277 -10.35 -4.68 -23.13
N ASP A 278 -11.23 -3.69 -23.26
CA ASP A 278 -10.99 -2.32 -22.82
C ASP A 278 -12.08 -1.90 -21.83
N GLY A 279 -11.70 -1.72 -20.56
CA GLY A 279 -12.56 -1.28 -19.47
C GLY A 279 -12.38 0.18 -19.07
N LEU A 280 -11.75 1.01 -19.90
CA LEU A 280 -11.58 2.43 -19.61
C LEU A 280 -12.93 3.15 -19.57
N ALA A 281 -13.15 3.95 -18.52
CA ALA A 281 -14.26 4.89 -18.47
C ALA A 281 -13.93 6.06 -17.53
N THR A 282 -14.60 7.19 -17.76
CA THR A 282 -14.65 8.29 -16.80
C THR A 282 -15.41 7.85 -15.55
N ARG A 283 -14.82 8.03 -14.36
CA ARG A 283 -15.42 7.70 -13.07
C ARG A 283 -14.87 8.57 -11.95
N SER A 284 -15.49 8.54 -10.78
CA SER A 284 -14.92 9.21 -9.60
C SER A 284 -13.61 8.55 -9.18
N TYR A 285 -12.72 9.31 -8.52
CA TYR A 285 -11.48 8.76 -7.99
C TYR A 285 -11.74 7.61 -6.98
N VAL A 286 -12.78 7.72 -6.16
CA VAL A 286 -13.17 6.66 -5.20
C VAL A 286 -13.56 5.37 -5.91
N GLU A 287 -14.34 5.45 -6.99
CA GLU A 287 -14.69 4.26 -7.78
C GLU A 287 -13.46 3.63 -8.42
N SER A 288 -12.53 4.45 -8.92
CA SER A 288 -11.24 3.97 -9.44
C SER A 288 -10.43 3.22 -8.38
N GLN A 289 -10.30 3.79 -7.17
CA GLN A 289 -9.54 3.22 -6.06
C GLN A 289 -10.13 1.91 -5.49
N ARG A 290 -11.42 1.66 -5.72
CA ARG A 290 -12.10 0.42 -5.29
C ARG A 290 -12.00 -0.73 -6.29
N MET A 291 -11.54 -0.46 -7.52
CA MET A 291 -11.54 -1.47 -8.58
C MET A 291 -10.72 -2.72 -8.25
N LEU A 292 -9.66 -2.56 -7.46
CA LEU A 292 -8.72 -3.65 -7.17
C LEU A 292 -9.03 -4.36 -5.83
N ASP A 293 -10.09 -3.96 -5.13
CA ASP A 293 -10.45 -4.52 -3.82
C ASP A 293 -10.78 -6.02 -3.93
N THR A 294 -11.58 -6.41 -4.93
CA THR A 294 -12.03 -7.79 -5.08
C THR A 294 -10.95 -8.74 -5.59
N ILE A 295 -9.91 -8.22 -6.24
CA ILE A 295 -8.77 -9.01 -6.75
C ILE A 295 -7.63 -9.12 -5.72
N SER A 296 -7.76 -8.44 -4.59
CA SER A 296 -6.84 -8.50 -3.45
C SER A 296 -7.54 -8.96 -2.16
N PRO A 297 -8.19 -10.14 -2.15
CA PRO A 297 -8.92 -10.61 -0.97
C PRO A 297 -7.97 -11.02 0.16
N TRP A 298 -8.44 -10.84 1.39
CA TRP A 298 -7.76 -11.33 2.59
C TRP A 298 -7.73 -12.86 2.64
N GLY A 299 -6.70 -13.42 3.26
CA GLY A 299 -6.60 -14.86 3.53
C GLY A 299 -6.03 -15.69 2.37
N VAL A 300 -5.81 -15.08 1.19
CA VAL A 300 -4.94 -15.68 0.17
C VAL A 300 -3.52 -15.75 0.74
N ARG A 301 -2.84 -16.86 0.46
CA ARG A 301 -1.46 -17.10 0.87
C ARG A 301 -0.55 -16.41 -0.15
N ASN A 302 0.38 -15.61 0.35
CA ASN A 302 1.22 -14.72 -0.46
C ASN A 302 2.69 -14.91 -0.12
N PHE A 303 3.54 -15.00 -1.14
CA PHE A 303 4.98 -14.85 -1.01
C PHE A 303 5.51 -13.96 -2.13
N TRP A 304 6.07 -12.81 -1.75
CA TRP A 304 6.42 -11.76 -2.70
C TRP A 304 7.93 -11.54 -2.73
N LYS A 305 8.47 -11.38 -3.94
CA LYS A 305 9.81 -10.84 -4.18
C LYS A 305 9.67 -9.56 -4.97
N THR A 306 10.37 -8.52 -4.54
CA THR A 306 10.28 -7.19 -5.15
C THR A 306 11.65 -6.59 -5.36
N ASN A 307 11.80 -5.80 -6.43
CA ASN A 307 13.01 -5.02 -6.65
C ASN A 307 12.70 -3.78 -7.51
N ALA A 308 13.43 -2.70 -7.27
CA ALA A 308 13.46 -1.58 -8.19
C ALA A 308 14.31 -1.96 -9.41
N MET A 309 13.83 -1.67 -10.62
CA MET A 309 14.50 -2.08 -11.85
C MET A 309 14.50 -0.98 -12.91
N GLY A 310 15.48 -1.02 -13.81
CA GLY A 310 15.55 -0.18 -15.00
C GLY A 310 14.63 -0.66 -16.14
N PRO A 311 14.88 -0.23 -17.39
CA PRO A 311 14.10 -0.63 -18.56
C PRO A 311 14.07 -2.15 -18.81
N LEU A 312 13.02 -2.61 -19.49
CA LEU A 312 12.89 -4.00 -19.93
C LEU A 312 13.83 -4.30 -21.11
N THR A 313 15.08 -4.65 -20.79
CA THR A 313 16.02 -5.21 -21.78
C THR A 313 15.53 -6.57 -22.29
N SER A 314 16.06 -7.06 -23.41
CA SER A 314 15.71 -8.39 -23.93
C SER A 314 15.89 -9.50 -22.88
N LEU A 315 16.98 -9.44 -22.09
CA LEU A 315 17.23 -10.40 -21.01
C LEU A 315 16.18 -10.27 -19.88
N ALA A 316 15.79 -9.04 -19.52
CA ALA A 316 14.76 -8.82 -18.51
C ALA A 316 13.38 -9.35 -18.97
N ILE A 317 13.04 -9.18 -20.25
CA ILE A 317 11.81 -9.71 -20.85
C ILE A 317 11.82 -11.24 -20.83
N GLU A 318 12.93 -11.86 -21.21
CA GLU A 318 13.09 -13.32 -21.16
C GLU A 318 12.94 -13.86 -19.73
N ALA A 319 13.61 -13.24 -18.77
CA ALA A 319 13.52 -13.65 -17.36
C ALA A 319 12.12 -13.43 -16.78
N PHE A 320 11.47 -12.30 -17.10
CA PHE A 320 10.09 -12.03 -16.68
C PHE A 320 9.15 -13.13 -17.19
N ASP A 321 9.24 -13.45 -18.47
CA ASP A 321 8.40 -14.45 -19.13
C ASP A 321 8.64 -15.86 -18.56
N GLU A 322 9.91 -16.24 -18.35
CA GLU A 322 10.27 -17.53 -17.73
C GLU A 322 9.72 -17.67 -16.31
N VAL A 323 9.88 -16.62 -15.48
CA VAL A 323 9.35 -16.62 -14.10
C VAL A 323 7.83 -16.74 -14.10
N PHE A 324 7.12 -16.00 -14.95
CA PHE A 324 5.67 -16.10 -15.04
C PHE A 324 5.21 -17.49 -15.53
N MET A 325 5.83 -18.02 -16.59
CA MET A 325 5.44 -19.29 -17.19
C MET A 325 5.75 -20.49 -16.30
N SER A 326 6.77 -20.40 -15.44
CA SER A 326 7.16 -21.46 -14.49
C SER A 326 6.36 -21.46 -13.18
N ALA A 327 5.50 -20.47 -12.95
CA ALA A 327 4.70 -20.34 -11.74
C ALA A 327 3.82 -21.58 -11.48
N LYS A 328 3.89 -22.10 -10.25
CA LYS A 328 3.24 -23.35 -9.82
C LYS A 328 1.75 -23.19 -9.52
N SER A 329 1.38 -22.05 -8.95
CA SER A 329 -0.01 -21.68 -8.75
C SER A 329 -0.51 -20.84 -9.93
N PRO A 330 -1.70 -21.14 -10.48
CA PRO A 330 -2.30 -20.34 -11.53
C PRO A 330 -2.75 -18.95 -11.05
N ALA A 331 -2.84 -18.72 -9.73
CA ALA A 331 -3.16 -17.41 -9.16
C ALA A 331 -1.93 -16.49 -9.02
N SER A 332 -0.73 -17.02 -9.22
CA SER A 332 0.50 -16.23 -9.19
C SER A 332 0.58 -15.27 -10.36
N GLN A 333 1.20 -14.11 -10.12
CA GLN A 333 1.29 -13.02 -11.09
C GLN A 333 2.67 -12.36 -11.03
N VAL A 334 3.07 -11.73 -12.13
CA VAL A 334 4.24 -10.83 -12.17
C VAL A 334 3.75 -9.44 -12.54
N GLN A 335 4.18 -8.43 -11.77
CA GLN A 335 3.69 -7.06 -11.88
C GLN A 335 4.83 -6.07 -12.06
N LEU A 336 4.59 -5.03 -12.85
CA LEU A 336 5.45 -3.86 -12.98
C LEU A 336 4.63 -2.62 -12.65
N GLU A 337 5.00 -1.92 -11.59
CA GLU A 337 4.49 -0.58 -11.35
C GLU A 337 5.43 0.43 -12.04
N HIS A 338 4.93 1.19 -13.00
CA HIS A 338 5.76 2.16 -13.71
C HIS A 338 6.04 3.40 -12.86
N LEU A 339 7.31 3.78 -12.74
CA LEU A 339 7.76 4.89 -11.90
C LEU A 339 8.23 6.04 -12.79
N HIS A 340 7.63 7.22 -12.61
CA HIS A 340 7.96 8.43 -13.37
C HIS A 340 7.44 9.70 -12.70
N GLY A 341 7.74 10.84 -13.31
CA GLY A 341 7.17 12.13 -12.93
C GLY A 341 7.72 12.65 -11.61
N ALA A 342 6.82 13.17 -10.77
CA ALA A 342 7.16 13.89 -9.55
C ALA A 342 8.00 13.06 -8.58
N MET A 343 7.75 11.75 -8.45
CA MET A 343 8.56 10.90 -7.57
C MET A 343 10.05 10.83 -7.98
N HIS A 344 10.39 11.03 -9.25
CA HIS A 344 11.79 11.11 -9.71
C HIS A 344 12.38 12.53 -9.65
N ARG A 345 11.54 13.55 -9.45
CA ARG A 345 11.97 14.93 -9.25
C ARG A 345 12.23 15.27 -7.79
N THR A 346 11.76 14.43 -6.85
CA THR A 346 12.13 14.50 -5.44
C THR A 346 13.65 14.30 -5.31
N PRO A 347 14.39 15.25 -4.71
CA PRO A 347 15.85 15.13 -4.57
C PRO A 347 16.24 13.90 -3.76
N PRO A 348 17.30 13.16 -4.16
CA PRO A 348 17.84 12.08 -3.35
C PRO A 348 18.13 12.53 -1.92
N GLY A 349 17.64 11.78 -0.93
CA GLY A 349 17.82 12.08 0.49
C GLY A 349 16.80 13.07 1.08
N ALA A 350 15.84 13.59 0.30
CA ALA A 350 14.74 14.41 0.84
C ALA A 350 13.79 13.62 1.76
N ASN A 351 13.81 12.30 1.65
CA ASN A 351 13.06 11.31 2.41
C ASN A 351 13.94 10.04 2.56
N ALA A 352 13.51 9.09 3.40
CA ALA A 352 14.21 7.83 3.62
C ALA A 352 13.89 6.77 2.55
N ALA A 353 12.77 6.90 1.84
CA ALA A 353 12.41 6.04 0.70
C ALA A 353 13.10 6.51 -0.59
N SER A 354 13.69 5.61 -1.37
CA SER A 354 14.31 6.00 -2.65
C SER A 354 14.03 5.00 -3.76
N PHE A 355 13.57 5.53 -4.89
CA PHE A 355 13.45 4.83 -6.18
C PHE A 355 14.32 5.49 -7.25
N ALA A 356 15.36 6.22 -6.83
CA ALA A 356 16.19 7.01 -7.74
C ALA A 356 16.74 6.15 -8.89
N GLY A 357 16.39 6.53 -10.13
CA GLY A 357 16.84 5.86 -11.35
C GLY A 357 16.11 4.57 -11.71
N ALA A 358 15.12 4.14 -10.93
CA ALA A 358 14.28 3.00 -11.28
C ALA A 358 13.21 3.40 -12.31
N LYS A 359 12.94 2.55 -13.30
CA LYS A 359 11.80 2.72 -14.21
C LYS A 359 10.58 1.93 -13.74
N TYR A 360 10.80 0.81 -13.03
CA TYR A 360 9.73 0.00 -12.47
C TYR A 360 10.01 -0.42 -11.03
N ASN A 361 8.94 -0.59 -10.27
CA ASN A 361 8.93 -1.52 -9.14
C ASN A 361 8.44 -2.88 -9.66
N LEU A 362 9.31 -3.89 -9.65
CA LEU A 362 8.97 -5.27 -10.01
C LEU A 362 8.40 -5.98 -8.78
N LEU A 363 7.32 -6.73 -8.98
CA LEU A 363 6.76 -7.62 -7.98
C LEU A 363 6.51 -9.00 -8.61
N VAL A 364 7.22 -10.01 -8.13
CA VAL A 364 6.93 -11.42 -8.38
C VAL A 364 6.06 -11.91 -7.22
N ASN A 365 4.78 -12.10 -7.49
CA ASN A 365 3.77 -12.36 -6.48
C ASN A 365 3.28 -13.80 -6.59
N ALA A 366 3.89 -14.70 -5.82
CA ALA A 366 3.34 -16.04 -5.67
C ALA A 366 2.08 -15.97 -4.80
N LYS A 367 0.98 -16.57 -5.29
CA LYS A 367 -0.33 -16.56 -4.62
C LYS A 367 -0.99 -17.93 -4.71
N TRP A 368 -1.52 -18.44 -3.62
CA TRP A 368 -2.25 -19.72 -3.57
C TRP A 368 -3.21 -19.76 -2.37
N THR A 369 -4.03 -20.80 -2.27
CA THR A 369 -5.03 -20.95 -1.20
C THR A 369 -4.79 -22.14 -0.31
N ASP A 370 -4.26 -23.25 -0.85
CA ASP A 370 -4.04 -24.50 -0.12
C ASP A 370 -2.74 -24.46 0.70
N PRO A 371 -2.79 -24.52 2.04
CA PRO A 371 -1.59 -24.54 2.88
C PRO A 371 -0.65 -25.72 2.61
N ALA A 372 -1.14 -26.84 2.07
CA ALA A 372 -0.31 -27.98 1.72
C ALA A 372 0.67 -27.68 0.56
N ARG A 373 0.49 -26.55 -0.15
CA ARG A 373 1.32 -26.14 -1.28
C ARG A 373 2.31 -25.02 -0.96
N ASP A 374 2.53 -24.71 0.32
CA ASP A 374 3.44 -23.63 0.73
C ASP A 374 4.87 -23.84 0.19
N GLU A 375 5.47 -25.01 0.46
CA GLU A 375 6.85 -25.30 0.04
C GLU A 375 7.04 -25.26 -1.48
N GLU A 376 5.98 -25.54 -2.26
CA GLU A 376 6.02 -25.50 -3.72
C GLU A 376 5.98 -24.06 -4.28
N ASN A 377 5.35 -23.12 -3.54
CA ASN A 377 5.08 -21.77 -4.03
C ASN A 377 5.98 -20.68 -3.41
N ILE A 378 6.73 -20.99 -2.35
CA ILE A 378 7.79 -20.16 -1.77
C ILE A 378 9.07 -20.31 -2.59
#